data_AF-A0A9Q3YWI7-F1
#
_entry.id   AF-A0A9Q3YWI7-F1
#
_cell.length_a   1.000
_cell.length_b   1.000
_cell.length_c   1.000
_cell.angle_alpha   90.00
_cell.angle_beta   90.00
_cell.angle_gamma   90.00
#
_symmetry.space_group_name_H-M   'P 1'
#
loop_
_entity.id
_entity.type
_entity.pdbx_description
1 polymer ?
#
loop_
_entity_poly.entity_id
_entity_poly.type
_entity_poly.pdbx_seq_one_letter_code
_entity_poly.pdbx_strand_id
1 'polypeptide(L)'
;MPNTYTQIYIQLVFATKGRDNKIIDSVRDEIEKYICGIFKNKGQKVLAIYANPDHIHIFFSYKNLQITISDLVKIVKTESTNFINEKKLCLNHFAWQQGYGAFSYAKSQKEQVVNYILNQELHHKKKTFKDEYIEFLNAFEIEFQEQYLFEFYD
;
A
#
# COMPACT_ATOMS: atom_id res chain seq x y z
N MET A 1 1.14 -5.05 -28.14
CA MET A 1 2.04 -6.08 -28.68
C MET A 1 1.30 -7.40 -28.63
N PRO A 2 0.92 -8.01 -29.76
CA PRO A 2 0.41 -9.38 -29.75
C PRO A 2 1.47 -10.34 -29.17
N ASN A 3 1.02 -11.45 -28.55
CA ASN A 3 1.87 -12.49 -27.93
C ASN A 3 2.72 -12.09 -26.71
N THR A 4 2.31 -11.06 -25.94
CA THR A 4 2.93 -10.72 -24.65
C THR A 4 2.20 -11.40 -23.49
N TYR A 5 2.92 -12.20 -22.70
CA TYR A 5 2.39 -12.89 -21.53
C TYR A 5 3.23 -12.53 -20.30
N THR A 6 2.59 -11.95 -19.29
CA THR A 6 3.27 -11.61 -18.02
C THR A 6 2.46 -12.07 -16.83
N GLN A 7 3.17 -12.44 -15.77
CA GLN A 7 2.60 -12.72 -14.47
C GLN A 7 3.48 -12.09 -13.40
N ILE A 8 3.19 -10.84 -13.07
CA ILE A 8 3.96 -10.04 -12.12
C ILE A 8 3.05 -9.68 -10.96
N TYR A 9 3.54 -9.86 -9.73
CA TYR A 9 2.85 -9.49 -8.51
C TYR A 9 3.71 -8.56 -7.68
N ILE A 10 3.14 -7.45 -7.24
CA ILE A 10 3.82 -6.42 -6.46
C ILE A 10 2.98 -6.12 -5.22
N GLN A 11 3.63 -6.08 -4.05
CA GLN A 11 3.10 -5.47 -2.84
C GLN A 11 3.65 -4.04 -2.74
N LEU A 12 2.75 -3.07 -2.62
CA LEU A 12 3.10 -1.70 -2.27
C LEU A 12 2.81 -1.46 -0.79
N VAL A 13 3.72 -0.72 -0.15
CA VAL A 13 3.58 -0.28 1.24
C VAL A 13 3.91 1.21 1.33
N PHE A 14 3.05 2.00 1.95
CA PHE A 14 3.33 3.41 2.26
C PHE A 14 2.53 3.92 3.45
N ALA A 15 3.06 4.95 4.10
CA ALA A 15 2.57 5.44 5.40
C ALA A 15 1.72 6.72 5.30
N THR A 16 0.81 6.92 6.25
CA THR A 16 0.09 8.18 6.46
C THR A 16 1.03 9.22 7.08
N LYS A 17 0.83 10.49 6.75
CA LYS A 17 1.64 11.61 7.24
C LYS A 17 0.98 12.26 8.43
N GLY A 18 1.72 12.44 9.53
CA GLY A 18 1.26 13.09 10.75
C GLY A 18 0.53 12.15 11.71
N ARG A 19 0.76 12.35 13.00
CA ARG A 19 0.25 11.49 14.10
C ARG A 19 -1.28 11.41 14.16
N ASP A 20 -1.96 12.48 13.79
CA ASP A 20 -3.41 12.62 13.94
C ASP A 20 -4.21 12.26 12.67
N ASN A 21 -3.54 11.80 11.61
CA ASN A 21 -4.14 11.44 10.32
C ASN A 21 -4.36 9.93 10.20
N LYS A 22 -5.02 9.34 11.21
CA LYS A 22 -5.26 7.89 11.27
C LYS A 22 -6.46 7.49 10.42
N ILE A 23 -6.31 6.39 9.68
CA ILE A 23 -7.42 5.72 9.01
C ILE A 23 -8.19 4.90 10.05
N ILE A 24 -9.41 5.29 10.35
CA ILE A 24 -10.26 4.58 11.33
C ILE A 24 -11.07 3.47 10.65
N ASP A 25 -11.39 2.44 11.43
CA ASP A 25 -12.07 1.23 10.97
C ASP A 25 -13.37 1.53 10.20
N SER A 26 -14.14 2.53 10.66
CA SER A 26 -15.43 2.90 10.09
C SER A 26 -15.36 3.48 8.67
N VAL A 27 -14.20 3.98 8.23
CA VAL A 27 -14.01 4.54 6.88
C VAL A 27 -13.07 3.70 6.01
N ARG A 28 -12.42 2.68 6.60
CA ARG A 28 -11.41 1.86 5.92
C ARG A 28 -11.93 1.23 4.64
N ASP A 29 -13.09 0.55 4.71
CA ASP A 29 -13.69 -0.13 3.56
C ASP A 29 -14.00 0.83 2.40
N GLU A 30 -14.45 2.06 2.70
CA GLU A 30 -14.70 3.08 1.67
C GLU A 30 -13.39 3.53 0.98
N ILE A 31 -12.34 3.75 1.76
CA ILE A 31 -11.00 4.12 1.24
C ILE A 31 -10.41 2.99 0.39
N GLU A 32 -10.46 1.75 0.88
CA GLU A 32 -9.94 0.58 0.18
C GLU A 32 -10.66 0.33 -1.14
N LYS A 33 -11.99 0.47 -1.16
CA LYS A 33 -12.81 0.38 -2.38
C LYS A 33 -12.44 1.46 -3.39
N TYR A 34 -12.26 2.70 -2.93
CA TYR A 34 -11.86 3.79 -3.80
C TYR A 34 -10.48 3.53 -4.43
N ILE A 35 -9.50 3.12 -3.62
CA ILE A 35 -8.16 2.76 -4.09
C ILE A 35 -8.21 1.60 -5.09
N CYS A 36 -9.00 0.55 -4.83
CA CYS A 36 -9.22 -0.52 -5.80
C CYS A 36 -9.76 0.00 -7.14
N GLY A 37 -10.64 1.01 -7.10
CA GLY A 37 -11.13 1.73 -8.28
C GLY A 37 -10.02 2.40 -9.07
N ILE A 38 -9.09 3.09 -8.41
CA ILE A 38 -7.91 3.71 -9.05
C ILE A 38 -7.09 2.65 -9.79
N PHE A 39 -6.72 1.55 -9.10
CA PHE A 39 -5.93 0.47 -9.70
C PHE A 39 -6.64 -0.14 -10.91
N LYS A 40 -7.94 -0.41 -10.80
CA LYS A 40 -8.76 -0.92 -11.90
C LYS A 40 -8.74 0.04 -13.10
N ASN A 41 -8.90 1.34 -12.86
CA ASN A 41 -8.89 2.38 -13.90
C ASN A 41 -7.51 2.51 -14.58
N LYS A 42 -6.42 2.18 -13.90
CA LYS A 42 -5.06 2.12 -14.48
C LYS A 42 -4.72 0.76 -15.10
N GLY A 43 -5.70 -0.14 -15.24
CA GLY A 43 -5.53 -1.45 -15.86
C GLY A 43 -4.80 -2.47 -14.98
N GLN A 44 -4.75 -2.24 -13.67
CA GLN A 44 -4.17 -3.15 -12.69
C GLN A 44 -5.26 -3.98 -12.00
N LYS A 45 -4.87 -5.10 -11.38
CA LYS A 45 -5.82 -5.94 -10.60
C LYS A 45 -5.33 -6.10 -9.17
N VAL A 46 -6.00 -5.44 -8.21
CA VAL A 46 -5.77 -5.67 -6.79
C VAL A 46 -6.19 -7.10 -6.41
N LEU A 47 -5.35 -7.77 -5.63
CA LEU A 47 -5.53 -9.12 -5.12
C LEU A 47 -5.82 -9.12 -3.62
N ALA A 48 -5.17 -8.22 -2.88
CA ALA A 48 -5.46 -7.93 -1.49
C ALA A 48 -5.10 -6.47 -1.20
N ILE A 49 -5.86 -5.83 -0.32
CA ILE A 49 -5.61 -4.50 0.19
C ILE A 49 -6.00 -4.49 1.66
N TYR A 50 -5.23 -3.77 2.47
CA TYR A 50 -5.60 -3.49 3.84
C TYR A 50 -4.97 -2.17 4.27
N ALA A 51 -5.80 -1.21 4.69
CA ALA A 51 -5.35 0.05 5.25
C ALA A 51 -5.35 -0.02 6.78
N ASN A 52 -4.15 -0.11 7.35
CA ASN A 52 -3.91 0.10 8.77
C ASN A 52 -4.10 1.59 9.13
N PRO A 53 -4.19 1.92 10.43
CA PRO A 53 -4.35 3.32 10.85
C PRO A 53 -3.26 4.26 10.32
N ASP A 54 -2.02 3.78 10.22
CA ASP A 54 -0.81 4.56 9.93
C ASP A 54 -0.13 4.19 8.61
N HIS A 55 -0.57 3.14 7.92
CA HIS A 55 -0.01 2.72 6.63
C HIS A 55 -0.97 1.81 5.85
N ILE A 56 -0.62 1.49 4.61
CA ILE A 56 -1.45 0.63 3.75
C ILE A 56 -0.60 -0.39 3.02
N HIS A 57 -1.16 -1.60 2.88
CA HIS A 57 -0.66 -2.66 2.04
C HIS A 57 -1.54 -2.83 0.82
N ILE A 58 -0.95 -2.87 -0.37
CA ILE A 58 -1.68 -3.13 -1.63
C ILE A 58 -0.93 -4.18 -2.42
N PHE A 59 -1.48 -5.39 -2.49
CA PHE A 59 -0.95 -6.46 -3.34
C PHE A 59 -1.77 -6.58 -4.61
N PHE A 60 -1.11 -6.47 -5.75
CA PHE A 60 -1.78 -6.44 -7.05
C PHE A 60 -1.00 -7.19 -8.11
N SER A 61 -1.74 -7.68 -9.11
CA SER A 61 -1.17 -8.16 -10.36
C SER A 61 -0.86 -6.95 -11.25
N TYR A 62 0.42 -6.78 -11.56
CA TYR A 62 0.92 -5.72 -12.42
C TYR A 62 0.74 -6.10 -13.89
N LYS A 63 -0.37 -5.66 -14.47
CA LYS A 63 -0.85 -6.05 -15.80
C LYS A 63 -0.56 -5.01 -16.87
N ASN A 64 -0.88 -3.74 -16.58
CA ASN A 64 -0.56 -2.66 -17.49
C ASN A 64 0.91 -2.27 -17.28
N LEU A 65 1.78 -2.72 -18.20
CA LEU A 65 3.22 -2.48 -18.13
C LEU A 65 3.64 -1.09 -18.63
N GLN A 66 2.69 -0.28 -19.13
CA GLN A 66 2.96 1.07 -19.64
C GLN A 66 3.00 2.13 -18.54
N ILE A 67 2.51 1.81 -17.34
CA ILE A 67 2.50 2.73 -16.19
C ILE A 67 3.55 2.28 -15.19
N THR A 68 4.57 3.10 -14.93
CA THR A 68 5.60 2.75 -13.96
C THR A 68 5.02 2.61 -12.55
N ILE A 69 5.71 1.86 -11.67
CA ILE A 69 5.30 1.76 -10.25
C ILE A 69 5.28 3.14 -9.59
N SER A 70 6.28 3.99 -9.87
CA SER A 70 6.34 5.35 -9.32
C SER A 70 5.14 6.20 -9.74
N ASP A 71 4.76 6.16 -11.02
CA ASP A 71 3.60 6.90 -11.53
C ASP A 71 2.29 6.38 -10.91
N LEU A 72 2.16 5.06 -10.79
CA LEU A 72 1.00 4.44 -10.15
C LEU A 72 0.87 4.86 -8.68
N VAL A 73 1.98 4.85 -7.92
CA VAL A 73 1.98 5.31 -6.52
C VAL A 73 1.63 6.79 -6.42
N LYS A 74 2.18 7.63 -7.29
CA LYS A 74 1.86 9.07 -7.33
C LYS A 74 0.37 9.30 -7.55
N ILE A 75 -0.22 8.61 -8.53
CA ILE A 75 -1.66 8.69 -8.83
C ILE A 75 -2.46 8.22 -7.63
N VAL A 76 -2.20 7.02 -7.12
CA VAL A 76 -2.96 6.43 -6.01
C VAL A 76 -2.92 7.34 -4.79
N LYS A 77 -1.74 7.85 -4.42
CA LYS A 77 -1.62 8.78 -3.29
C LYS A 77 -2.38 10.07 -3.54
N THR A 78 -2.24 10.68 -4.72
CA THR A 78 -2.92 11.96 -5.03
C THR A 78 -4.44 11.81 -5.05
N GLU A 79 -4.96 10.85 -5.82
CA GLU A 79 -6.40 10.66 -5.98
C GLU A 79 -7.06 10.22 -4.66
N SER A 80 -6.43 9.31 -3.90
CA SER A 80 -6.97 8.90 -2.59
C SER A 80 -6.90 10.01 -1.54
N THR A 81 -5.82 10.83 -1.52
CA THR A 81 -5.74 12.00 -0.64
C THR A 81 -6.86 13.00 -0.93
N ASN A 82 -7.13 13.29 -2.21
CA ASN A 82 -8.23 14.19 -2.57
C ASN A 82 -9.57 13.61 -2.12
N PHE A 83 -9.84 12.34 -2.42
CA PHE A 83 -11.07 11.67 -2.03
C PHE A 83 -11.30 11.68 -0.51
N ILE A 84 -10.29 11.29 0.28
CA ILE A 84 -10.38 11.24 1.75
C ILE A 84 -10.71 12.63 2.32
N ASN A 85 -10.05 13.67 1.82
CA ASN A 85 -10.25 15.04 2.29
C ASN A 85 -11.60 15.63 1.84
N GLU A 86 -11.99 15.42 0.57
CA GLU A 86 -13.28 15.88 0.04
C GLU A 86 -14.46 15.26 0.78
N LYS A 87 -14.35 13.97 1.10
CA LYS A 87 -15.36 13.21 1.86
C LYS A 87 -15.27 13.42 3.37
N LYS A 88 -14.23 14.10 3.86
CA LYS A 88 -13.95 14.28 5.30
C LYS A 88 -13.92 12.95 6.07
N LEU A 89 -13.27 11.94 5.49
CA LEU A 89 -13.17 10.60 6.09
C LEU A 89 -12.19 10.54 7.26
N CYS A 90 -11.31 11.55 7.39
CA CYS A 90 -10.42 11.74 8.53
C CYS A 90 -10.76 13.05 9.26
N LEU A 91 -10.46 13.11 10.56
CA LEU A 91 -10.70 14.30 11.39
C LEU A 91 -9.89 15.51 10.93
N ASN A 92 -8.65 15.26 10.51
CA ASN A 92 -7.70 16.26 10.07
C ASN A 92 -7.42 16.13 8.58
N HIS A 93 -6.69 17.12 8.04
CA HIS A 93 -6.26 17.09 6.65
C HIS A 93 -5.32 15.91 6.41
N PHE A 94 -5.82 14.93 5.67
CA PHE A 94 -5.12 13.69 5.38
C PHE A 94 -4.05 13.90 4.32
N ALA A 95 -2.89 13.26 4.49
CA ALA A 95 -1.86 13.15 3.47
C ALA A 95 -1.08 11.84 3.65
N TRP A 96 -0.55 11.30 2.56
CA TRP A 96 0.45 10.22 2.60
C TRP A 96 1.86 10.78 2.76
N GLN A 97 2.78 10.03 3.38
CA GLN A 97 4.20 10.38 3.41
C GLN A 97 4.84 10.25 2.02
N GLN A 98 5.99 10.90 1.83
CA GLN A 98 6.83 10.67 0.67
C GLN A 98 7.48 9.28 0.73
N GLY A 99 7.86 8.73 -0.42
CA GLY A 99 8.45 7.38 -0.51
C GLY A 99 7.43 6.24 -0.48
N TYR A 100 7.86 5.04 -0.84
CA TYR A 100 7.06 3.81 -0.82
C TYR A 100 7.99 2.59 -0.84
N GLY A 101 7.53 1.47 -0.27
CA GLY A 101 8.11 0.14 -0.51
C GLY A 101 7.39 -0.55 -1.66
N ALA A 102 8.14 -1.28 -2.49
CA ALA A 102 7.60 -2.09 -3.58
C ALA A 102 8.33 -3.44 -3.62
N PHE A 103 7.62 -4.52 -3.34
CA PHE A 103 8.19 -5.86 -3.17
C PHE A 103 7.56 -6.83 -4.16
N SER A 104 8.37 -7.62 -4.85
CA SER A 104 7.87 -8.55 -5.88
C SER A 104 7.73 -9.97 -5.33
N TYR A 105 6.72 -10.71 -5.82
CA TYR A 105 6.43 -12.07 -5.33
C TYR A 105 6.20 -13.05 -6.47
N ALA A 106 6.64 -14.29 -6.28
CA ALA A 106 6.35 -15.38 -7.21
C ALA A 106 4.88 -15.83 -7.11
N LYS A 107 4.36 -16.45 -8.18
CA LYS A 107 2.99 -17.01 -8.20
C LYS A 107 2.72 -17.98 -7.05
N SER A 108 3.72 -18.76 -6.64
CA SER A 108 3.61 -19.70 -5.51
C SER A 108 3.34 -19.00 -4.17
N GLN A 109 3.79 -17.75 -4.01
CA GLN A 109 3.62 -16.97 -2.78
C GLN A 109 2.32 -16.16 -2.76
N LYS A 110 1.59 -16.09 -3.89
CA LYS A 110 0.41 -15.23 -4.04
C LYS A 110 -0.60 -15.38 -2.89
N GLU A 111 -1.01 -16.61 -2.58
CA GLU A 111 -2.02 -16.85 -1.54
C GLU A 111 -1.49 -16.54 -0.14
N GLN A 112 -0.20 -16.78 0.11
CA GLN A 112 0.44 -16.41 1.38
C GLN A 112 0.42 -14.90 1.59
N VAL A 113 0.75 -14.11 0.57
CA VAL A 113 0.75 -12.63 0.65
C VAL A 113 -0.68 -12.08 0.76
N VAL A 114 -1.65 -12.67 0.04
CA VAL A 114 -3.07 -12.31 0.21
C VAL A 114 -3.51 -12.53 1.66
N ASN A 115 -3.25 -13.71 2.20
CA ASN A 115 -3.63 -14.03 3.58
C ASN A 115 -2.90 -13.13 4.58
N TYR A 116 -1.63 -12.82 4.33
CA TYR A 116 -0.85 -11.90 5.16
C TYR A 116 -1.53 -10.52 5.25
N ILE A 117 -1.86 -9.94 4.10
CA ILE A 117 -2.47 -8.60 4.03
C ILE A 117 -3.86 -8.56 4.65
N LEU A 118 -4.69 -9.57 4.39
CA LEU A 118 -6.05 -9.62 4.95
C LEU A 118 -6.08 -9.85 6.47
N ASN A 119 -4.98 -10.27 7.08
CA ASN A 119 -4.85 -10.49 8.53
C ASN A 119 -4.02 -9.39 9.25
N GLN A 120 -3.80 -8.26 8.59
CA GLN A 120 -3.00 -7.15 9.10
C GLN A 120 -3.48 -6.60 10.45
N GLU A 121 -4.81 -6.57 10.68
CA GLU A 121 -5.37 -6.20 12.00
C GLU A 121 -4.82 -7.05 13.15
N LEU A 122 -4.69 -8.37 12.92
CA LEU A 122 -4.21 -9.30 13.91
C LEU A 122 -2.68 -9.26 14.04
N HIS A 123 -1.99 -9.00 12.92
CA HIS A 123 -0.54 -8.85 12.87
C HIS A 123 -0.08 -7.68 13.77
N HIS A 124 -0.71 -6.52 13.64
CA HIS A 124 -0.34 -5.32 14.39
C HIS A 124 -0.76 -5.32 15.86
N LYS A 125 -1.45 -6.37 16.34
CA LYS A 125 -1.59 -6.61 17.79
C LYS A 125 -0.27 -7.03 18.45
N LYS A 126 0.73 -7.45 17.66
CA LYS A 126 1.99 -8.00 18.16
C LYS A 126 3.24 -7.32 17.61
N LYS A 127 3.11 -6.51 16.56
CA LYS A 127 4.23 -5.96 15.82
C LYS A 127 3.96 -4.54 15.35
N THR A 128 4.94 -3.66 15.49
CA THR A 128 4.82 -2.28 15.00
C THR A 128 4.99 -2.22 13.49
N PHE A 129 4.46 -1.17 12.86
CA PHE A 129 4.71 -0.92 11.44
C PHE A 129 6.21 -0.70 11.13
N LYS A 130 6.95 -0.07 12.05
CA LYS A 130 8.40 0.12 11.91
C LYS A 130 9.14 -1.20 11.77
N ASP A 131 8.89 -2.13 12.71
CA ASP A 131 9.54 -3.44 12.71
C ASP A 131 9.14 -4.24 11.45
N GLU A 132 7.88 -4.13 11.05
CA GLU A 132 7.37 -4.77 9.84
C GLU A 132 8.05 -4.25 8.57
N TYR A 133 8.16 -2.93 8.42
CA TYR A 133 8.78 -2.33 7.25
C TYR A 133 10.27 -2.66 7.15
N ILE A 134 11.00 -2.63 8.28
CA ILE A 134 12.41 -3.02 8.34
C ILE A 134 12.57 -4.51 8.00
N GLU A 135 11.69 -5.39 8.49
CA GLU A 135 11.72 -6.81 8.14
C GLU A 135 11.51 -7.03 6.63
N PHE A 136 10.63 -6.28 5.97
CA PHE A 136 10.51 -6.36 4.52
C PHE A 136 11.78 -5.93 3.81
N LEU A 137 12.36 -4.78 4.18
CA LEU A 137 13.59 -4.29 3.55
C LEU A 137 14.72 -5.31 3.68
N ASN A 138 14.89 -5.90 4.88
CA ASN A 138 15.88 -6.94 5.12
C ASN A 138 15.58 -8.24 4.36
N ALA A 139 14.33 -8.71 4.36
CA ALA A 139 13.94 -9.95 3.69
C ALA A 139 14.09 -9.88 2.16
N PHE A 140 14.00 -8.68 1.60
CA PHE A 140 14.21 -8.42 0.17
C PHE A 140 15.62 -7.91 -0.15
N GLU A 141 16.53 -7.91 0.84
CA GLU A 141 17.92 -7.48 0.69
C GLU A 141 18.06 -6.07 0.08
N ILE A 142 17.15 -5.17 0.45
CA ILE A 142 17.17 -3.78 -0.01
C ILE A 142 18.06 -2.96 0.94
N GLU A 143 19.10 -2.33 0.40
CA GLU A 143 19.89 -1.36 1.15
C GLU A 143 19.08 -0.11 1.48
N PHE A 144 19.09 0.32 2.74
CA PHE A 144 18.43 1.53 3.18
C PHE A 144 19.27 2.25 4.24
N GLN A 145 19.03 3.55 4.38
CA GLN A 145 19.58 4.34 5.48
C GLN A 145 18.42 4.75 6.39
N GLU A 146 18.58 4.57 7.70
CA GLU A 146 17.49 4.76 8.67
C GLU A 146 16.85 6.16 8.60
N GLN A 147 17.65 7.20 8.30
CA GLN A 147 17.15 8.58 8.17
C GLN A 147 16.23 8.82 6.96
N TYR A 148 16.14 7.87 6.02
CA TYR A 148 15.24 7.94 4.87
C TYR A 148 14.04 7.00 4.97
N LEU A 149 13.87 6.32 6.11
CA LEU A 149 12.65 5.59 6.41
C LEU A 149 11.49 6.56 6.69
N PHE A 150 10.27 6.00 6.73
CA PHE A 150 9.10 6.77 7.13
C PHE A 150 9.25 7.34 8.53
N GLU A 151 8.54 8.44 8.78
CA GLU A 151 8.26 8.85 10.15
C GLU A 151 7.26 7.85 10.75
N PHE A 152 7.72 7.07 11.72
CA PHE A 152 6.88 6.14 12.45
C PHE A 152 6.27 6.83 13.66
N TYR A 153 4.98 6.58 13.90
CA TYR A 153 4.23 7.18 15.00
C TYR A 153 3.70 6.05 15.89
N ASP A 154 4.17 6.00 17.14
CA ASP A 154 3.67 5.07 18.16
C ASP A 154 2.24 5.42 18.63
#